data_AF-A0A1R1PG21-F1
#
_entry.id   AF-A0A1R1PG21-F1
#
_cell.length_a   1.000
_cell.length_b   1.000
_cell.length_c   1.000
_cell.angle_alpha   90.00
_cell.angle_beta   90.00
_cell.angle_gamma   90.00
#
_symmetry.space_group_name_H-M   'P 1'
#
loop_
_entity.id
_entity.type
_entity.pdbx_description
1 polymer ?
#
loop_
_entity_poly.entity_id
_entity_poly.type
_entity_poly.pdbx_seq_one_letter_code
_entity_poly.pdbx_strand_id
1 'polypeptide(L)'
;MNNNDNSTFNKLPASILSNIFVLTQTPDLSLLNKNMHYVSQQVDAVSKYIFQYALSNSEDSLDSNLRTIFESYTRIQMNETIVVLALNNSSISTTKPI
;
A
#
# COMPACT_ATOMS: atom_id res chain seq x y z
N MET A 1 8.91 34.54 5.33
CA MET A 1 8.63 33.54 4.28
C MET A 1 7.16 33.17 4.37
N ASN A 2 6.35 33.65 3.43
CA ASN A 2 4.93 33.34 3.39
C ASN A 2 4.78 32.07 2.53
N ASN A 3 4.96 30.91 3.16
CA ASN A 3 4.85 29.63 2.48
C ASN A 3 3.36 29.36 2.26
N ASN A 4 2.86 29.86 1.14
CA ASN A 4 1.50 29.65 0.70
C ASN A 4 1.34 28.14 0.45
N ASP A 5 0.80 27.46 1.45
CA ASP A 5 0.48 26.03 1.58
C ASP A 5 -0.59 25.57 0.57
N ASN A 6 -0.45 25.96 -0.70
CA ASN A 6 -1.45 25.80 -1.73
C ASN A 6 -0.91 25.12 -2.99
N SER A 7 0.15 24.32 -2.83
CA SER A 7 0.55 23.35 -3.85
C SER A 7 -0.64 22.40 -4.08
N THR A 8 -1.30 22.50 -5.24
CA THR A 8 -2.39 21.61 -5.66
C THR A 8 -1.97 20.14 -5.56
N PHE A 9 -0.67 19.87 -5.73
CA PHE A 9 -0.06 18.56 -5.56
C PHE A 9 -0.18 18.01 -4.12
N ASN A 10 -0.06 18.88 -3.11
CA ASN A 10 -0.22 18.48 -1.70
C ASN A 10 -1.68 18.13 -1.35
N LYS A 11 -2.63 18.55 -2.18
CA LYS A 11 -4.07 18.25 -2.01
C LYS A 11 -4.47 16.95 -2.71
N LEU A 12 -3.55 16.29 -3.42
CA LEU A 12 -3.85 15.01 -4.06
C LEU A 12 -4.16 13.96 -2.99
N PRO A 13 -5.16 13.09 -3.22
CA PRO A 13 -5.42 11.94 -2.39
C PRO A 13 -4.18 11.06 -2.24
N ALA A 14 -4.03 10.44 -1.07
CA ALA A 14 -2.92 9.54 -0.77
C ALA A 14 -2.81 8.38 -1.78
N SER A 15 -3.94 7.89 -2.30
CA SER A 15 -3.98 6.87 -3.35
C SER A 15 -3.33 7.33 -4.66
N ILE A 16 -3.57 8.59 -5.06
CA ILE A 16 -2.94 9.17 -6.25
C ILE A 16 -1.44 9.36 -6.02
N LEU A 17 -1.05 9.89 -4.86
CA LEU A 17 0.36 10.05 -4.50
C LEU A 17 1.09 8.69 -4.46
N SER A 18 0.43 7.63 -3.99
CA SER A 18 0.97 6.27 -3.96
C SER A 18 1.21 5.73 -5.36
N ASN A 19 0.28 5.94 -6.27
CA ASN A 19 0.46 5.53 -7.66
C ASN A 19 1.60 6.31 -8.32
N ILE A 20 1.70 7.62 -8.06
CA ILE A 20 2.82 8.44 -8.55
C ILE A 20 4.14 7.89 -8.02
N PHE A 21 4.26 7.63 -6.72
CA PHE A 21 5.48 7.09 -6.11
C PHE A 21 5.91 5.74 -6.73
N VAL A 22 4.96 4.83 -6.94
CA VAL A 22 5.22 3.50 -7.53
C VAL A 22 5.65 3.61 -9.00
N LEU A 23 4.97 4.43 -9.79
CA LEU A 23 5.18 4.49 -11.24
C LEU A 23 6.47 5.22 -11.64
N THR A 24 6.87 6.23 -10.89
CA THR A 24 8.06 7.03 -11.20
C THR A 24 9.36 6.33 -10.82
N GLN A 25 9.30 5.29 -9.98
CA GLN A 25 10.46 4.52 -9.53
C GLN A 25 11.59 5.40 -8.96
N THR A 26 11.23 6.55 -8.36
CA THR A 26 12.19 7.55 -7.88
C THR A 26 12.00 7.76 -6.37
N PRO A 27 12.89 7.20 -5.53
CA PRO A 27 12.78 7.32 -4.06
C PRO A 27 12.81 8.77 -3.57
N ASP A 28 13.49 9.67 -4.28
CA ASP A 28 13.63 11.08 -3.93
C ASP A 28 12.29 11.83 -3.91
N LEU A 29 11.25 11.30 -4.58
CA LEU A 29 9.91 11.87 -4.48
C LEU A 29 9.35 11.84 -3.06
N SER A 30 9.81 10.91 -2.22
CA SER A 30 9.45 10.87 -0.79
C SER A 30 9.79 12.18 -0.07
N LEU A 31 10.76 12.96 -0.58
CA LEU A 31 11.20 14.23 0.01
C LEU A 31 10.38 15.44 -0.48
N LEU A 32 9.51 15.25 -1.47
CA LEU A 32 8.83 16.34 -2.16
C LEU A 32 7.81 17.07 -1.26
N ASN A 33 7.11 16.31 -0.43
CA ASN A 33 6.23 16.85 0.62
C ASN A 33 5.88 15.79 1.67
N LYS A 34 5.29 16.23 2.79
CA LYS A 34 4.88 15.36 3.92
C LYS A 34 3.93 14.21 3.54
N ASN A 35 3.02 14.41 2.59
CA ASN A 35 2.07 13.39 2.18
C ASN A 35 2.75 12.33 1.31
N MET A 36 3.67 12.74 0.43
CA MET A 36 4.49 11.81 -0.36
C MET A 36 5.45 11.03 0.54
N HIS A 37 6.04 11.69 1.54
CA HIS A 37 6.84 11.05 2.57
C HIS A 37 6.04 9.97 3.31
N TYR A 38 4.84 10.33 3.80
CA TYR A 38 3.96 9.40 4.49
C TYR A 38 3.58 8.20 3.61
N VAL A 39 3.21 8.44 2.36
CA VAL A 39 2.83 7.40 1.40
C VAL A 39 4.01 6.47 1.09
N SER A 40 5.22 7.00 0.93
CA SER A 40 6.43 6.21 0.67
C SER A 40 6.80 5.25 1.80
N GLN A 41 6.22 5.39 2.99
CA GLN A 41 6.41 4.50 4.14
C GLN A 41 5.31 3.44 4.26
N GLN A 42 4.23 3.54 3.48
CA GLN A 42 3.16 2.56 3.54
C GLN A 42 3.60 1.24 2.91
N VAL A 43 3.36 0.14 3.62
CA VAL A 43 3.78 -1.21 3.21
C VAL A 43 3.27 -1.53 1.79
N ASP A 44 2.02 -1.21 1.47
CA ASP A 44 1.44 -1.43 0.14
C ASP A 44 2.15 -0.64 -0.97
N ALA A 45 2.50 0.63 -0.70
CA ALA A 45 3.19 1.48 -1.68
C ALA A 45 4.62 1.01 -1.93
N VAL A 46 5.37 0.68 -0.87
CA VAL A 46 6.75 0.15 -0.97
C VAL A 46 6.76 -1.19 -1.70
N SER A 47 5.79 -2.05 -1.37
CA SER A 47 5.60 -3.36 -2.00
C SER A 47 5.41 -3.25 -3.51
N LYS A 48 4.47 -2.40 -3.92
CA LYS A 48 4.19 -2.14 -5.34
C LYS A 48 5.37 -1.48 -6.05
N TYR A 49 6.07 -0.57 -5.38
CA TYR A 49 7.28 0.06 -5.91
C TYR A 49 8.36 -0.99 -6.25
N ILE A 50 8.67 -1.88 -5.30
CA ILE A 50 9.68 -2.93 -5.49
C ILE A 50 9.28 -3.83 -6.67
N PHE A 51 8.00 -4.20 -6.74
CA PHE A 51 7.49 -5.03 -7.82
C PHE A 51 7.62 -4.32 -9.18
N GLN A 52 7.12 -3.09 -9.29
CA GLN A 52 7.17 -2.32 -10.54
C GLN A 52 8.62 -2.07 -10.98
N TYR A 53 9.52 -1.80 -10.04
CA TYR A 53 10.94 -1.66 -10.30
C TYR A 53 11.55 -2.97 -10.81
N ALA A 54 11.24 -4.10 -10.17
CA ALA A 54 11.71 -5.41 -10.62
C ALA A 54 11.18 -5.76 -12.01
N LEU A 55 9.87 -5.58 -12.27
CA LEU A 55 9.26 -5.76 -13.59
C LEU A 55 9.96 -4.96 -14.68
N SER A 56 10.34 -3.72 -14.37
CA SER A 56 10.94 -2.81 -15.36
C SER A 56 12.42 -3.10 -15.60
N ASN A 57 13.06 -3.89 -14.72
CA ASN A 57 14.50 -4.14 -14.74
C ASN A 57 14.87 -5.63 -14.80
N SER A 58 13.91 -6.56 -14.89
CA SER A 58 14.17 -7.99 -14.91
C SER A 58 13.89 -8.63 -16.28
N GLU A 59 14.74 -9.60 -16.63
CA GLU A 59 14.43 -10.58 -17.68
C GLU A 59 13.57 -11.69 -17.04
N ASP A 60 12.28 -11.70 -17.38
CA ASP A 60 11.15 -12.67 -17.23
C ASP A 60 11.05 -13.59 -15.98
N SER A 61 12.16 -14.07 -15.42
CA SER A 61 12.20 -15.07 -14.34
C SER A 61 12.03 -14.48 -12.93
N LEU A 62 12.49 -13.25 -12.69
CA LEU A 62 12.46 -12.59 -11.37
C LEU A 62 11.06 -12.06 -11.03
N ASP A 63 10.30 -11.66 -12.04
CA ASP A 63 8.92 -11.19 -11.95
C ASP A 63 7.98 -12.25 -11.39
N SER A 64 8.12 -13.50 -11.87
CA SER A 64 7.28 -14.62 -11.45
C SER A 64 7.44 -14.94 -9.96
N ASN A 65 8.67 -14.90 -9.47
CA ASN A 65 9.01 -15.21 -8.08
C ASN A 65 8.51 -14.11 -7.13
N LEU A 66 8.72 -12.83 -7.50
CA LEU A 66 8.25 -11.71 -6.68
C LEU A 66 6.72 -11.60 -6.65
N ARG A 67 6.06 -11.83 -7.80
CA ARG A 67 4.60 -11.85 -7.88
C ARG A 67 4.01 -12.92 -6.96
N THR A 68 4.59 -14.12 -6.98
CA THR A 68 4.13 -15.25 -6.14
C THR A 68 4.25 -14.94 -4.65
N ILE A 69 5.36 -14.30 -4.23
CA ILE A 69 5.57 -13.88 -2.83
C ILE A 69 4.51 -12.86 -2.41
N PHE A 70 4.20 -11.89 -3.26
CA PHE A 70 3.21 -10.85 -2.95
C PHE A 70 1.76 -11.34 -2.95
N GLU A 71 1.40 -12.19 -3.91
CA GLU A 71 0.08 -12.83 -3.92
C GLU A 71 -0.10 -13.67 -2.65
N SER A 72 0.94 -14.38 -2.23
CA SER A 72 0.94 -15.14 -0.97
C SER A 72 0.78 -14.23 0.25
N TYR A 73 1.52 -13.13 0.32
CA TYR A 73 1.43 -12.17 1.42
C TYR A 73 0.06 -11.48 1.50
N THR A 74 -0.48 -11.06 0.36
CA THR A 74 -1.82 -10.45 0.25
C THR A 74 -2.90 -11.43 0.69
N ARG A 75 -2.78 -12.70 0.29
CA ARG A 75 -3.71 -13.76 0.68
C ARG A 75 -3.63 -14.05 2.18
N ILE A 76 -2.45 -14.01 2.78
CA ILE A 76 -2.26 -14.15 4.24
C ILE A 76 -2.98 -13.00 4.96
N GLN A 77 -2.76 -11.74 4.56
CA GLN A 77 -3.44 -10.60 5.18
C GLN A 77 -4.97 -10.64 5.03
N MET A 78 -5.48 -11.04 3.85
CA MET A 78 -6.93 -11.22 3.66
C MET A 78 -7.48 -12.31 4.57
N ASN A 79 -6.77 -13.44 4.71
CA ASN A 79 -7.19 -14.52 5.60
C ASN A 79 -7.19 -14.08 7.07
N GLU A 80 -6.19 -13.32 7.52
CA GLU A 80 -6.16 -12.74 8.86
C GLU A 80 -7.35 -11.80 9.09
N THR A 81 -7.67 -10.95 8.10
CA THR A 81 -8.83 -10.04 8.17
C THR A 81 -10.15 -10.80 8.23
N ILE A 82 -10.31 -11.87 7.44
CA ILE A 82 -11.52 -12.72 7.46
C ILE A 82 -11.64 -13.44 8.81
N VAL A 83 -10.54 -13.96 9.37
CA VAL A 83 -10.54 -14.62 10.68
C VAL A 83 -10.94 -13.63 11.78
N VAL A 84 -10.39 -12.42 11.78
CA VAL A 84 -10.77 -11.36 12.73
C VAL A 84 -12.25 -10.98 12.58
N LEU A 85 -12.76 -10.83 11.36
CA LEU A 85 -14.19 -10.57 11.12
C LEU A 85 -15.08 -11.72 11.62
N ALA A 86 -14.69 -12.97 11.38
CA ALA A 86 -15.43 -14.14 11.84
C ALA A 86 -15.47 -14.23 13.39
N LEU A 87 -14.36 -13.94 14.06
CA LEU A 87 -14.26 -13.90 15.53
C LEU A 87 -15.10 -12.77 16.14
N ASN A 88 -15.11 -11.60 15.51
CA ASN A 88 -15.92 -10.46 15.97
C ASN A 88 -17.43 -10.70 15.77
N ASN A 89 -17.83 -11.34 14.66
CA ASN A 89 -19.24 -11.66 14.40
C ASN A 89 -19.78 -12.81 15.26
N SER A 90 -18.92 -13.78 15.62
CA SER A 90 -19.30 -14.90 16.51
C SER A 90 -19.45 -14.48 17.98
N SER A 91 -18.80 -13.39 18.39
CA SER A 91 -18.95 -12.80 19.72
C SER A 91 -20.29 -12.07 19.93
N ILE A 92 -21.08 -11.84 18.87
CA ILE A 92 -22.38 -11.15 18.93
C ILE A 92 -23.56 -12.14 19.12
N SER A 93 -23.33 -13.45 18.95
CA SER A 93 -24.36 -14.49 19.06
C SER A 93 -24.34 -15.23 20.42
N THR A 94 -24.25 -14.50 21.53
CA THR A 94 -24.48 -15.04 22.88
C THR A 94 -25.43 -14.17 23.70
N THR A 95 -26.58 -13.81 23.13
CA THR A 95 -27.77 -13.48 23.94
C THR A 95 -28.91 -14.40 23.51
N LYS A 96 -29.17 -15.42 24.33
CA LYS A 96 -30.37 -16.27 24.22
C LYS A 96 -31.61 -15.41 24.53
N PRO A 97 -32.71 -15.57 23.79
CA PRO A 97 -33.98 -14.96 24.18
C PRO A 97 -34.52 -15.66 25.43
N ILE A 98 -35.07 -14.88 26.36
CA ILE A 98 -35.89 -15.33 27.49
C ILE A 98 -37.31 -15.55 27.00
#